data_AF-W0AI50-F1
#
_entry.id   AF-W0AI50-F1
#
_cell.length_a   1.000
_cell.length_b   1.000
_cell.length_c   1.000
_cell.angle_alpha   90.00
_cell.angle_beta   90.00
_cell.angle_gamma   90.00
#
_symmetry.space_group_name_H-M   'P 1'
#
loop_
_entity.id
_entity.type
_entity.pdbx_description
1 polymer ?
#
loop_
_entity_poly.entity_id
_entity_poly.type
_entity_poly.pdbx_seq_one_letter_code
_entity_poly.pdbx_strand_id
1 'polypeptide(L)'
;MQGVLAPIQFLIFLVSLVLVLRYLATGDGAAAATVSIVIKTIALYAIMITGSIWEKQVFGKWLFVPAFFWEDVFSMLVLALHTAYLLALSVGWGTEHDRMLLALAAYATYAINATQFLLKLRAARLQTPPSSIAMAA
;
A
#
# COMPACT_ATOMS: atom_id res chain seq x y z
N MET A 1 14.86 6.08 1.54
CA MET A 1 13.93 6.19 0.38
C MET A 1 12.51 5.80 0.78
N GLN A 2 12.29 4.58 1.30
CA GLN A 2 10.96 4.09 1.70
C GLN A 2 10.26 4.90 2.81
N GLY A 3 11.02 5.51 3.73
CA GLY A 3 10.45 6.32 4.82
C GLY A 3 9.62 7.54 4.37
N VAL A 4 9.82 8.02 3.13
CA VAL A 4 9.01 9.10 2.53
C VAL A 4 7.91 8.53 1.61
N LEU A 5 8.21 7.44 0.90
CA LEU A 5 7.25 6.81 -0.01
C LEU A 5 6.06 6.21 0.73
N ALA A 6 6.25 5.64 1.93
CA ALA A 6 5.15 5.06 2.70
C ALA A 6 4.09 6.10 3.12
N PRO A 7 4.45 7.27 3.73
CA PRO A 7 3.49 8.33 4.00
C PRO A 7 2.77 8.87 2.75
N ILE A 8 3.49 9.09 1.66
CA ILE A 8 2.90 9.55 0.40
C ILE A 8 1.89 8.51 -0.11
N GLN A 9 2.26 7.24 -0.07
CA GLN A 9 1.38 6.18 -0.54
C GLN A 9 0.13 6.03 0.34
N PHE A 10 0.25 6.29 1.64
CA PHE A 10 -0.89 6.34 2.54
C PHE A 10 -1.80 7.54 2.25
N LEU A 11 -1.26 8.71 1.86
CA LEU A 11 -2.09 9.84 1.43
C LEU A 11 -2.84 9.54 0.14
N ILE A 12 -2.16 8.96 -0.87
CA ILE A 12 -2.77 8.52 -2.13
C ILE A 12 -3.90 7.50 -1.84
N PHE A 13 -3.67 6.59 -0.89
CA PHE A 13 -4.69 5.66 -0.40
C PHE A 13 -5.93 6.40 0.13
N LEU A 14 -5.77 7.34 1.06
CA LEU A 14 -6.89 8.04 1.68
C LEU A 14 -7.71 8.83 0.66
N VAL A 15 -7.05 9.58 -0.23
CA VAL A 15 -7.73 10.33 -1.29
C VAL A 15 -8.54 9.39 -2.17
N SER A 16 -7.93 8.29 -2.61
CA SER A 16 -8.62 7.33 -3.47
C SER A 16 -9.77 6.62 -2.76
N LEU A 17 -9.62 6.28 -1.48
CA LEU A 17 -10.69 5.69 -0.66
C LEU A 17 -11.90 6.63 -0.56
N VAL A 18 -11.68 7.91 -0.29
CA VAL A 18 -12.77 8.90 -0.21
C VAL A 18 -13.50 9.02 -1.55
N LEU A 19 -12.79 9.04 -2.66
CA LEU A 19 -13.40 9.12 -4.00
C LEU A 19 -14.22 7.87 -4.34
N VAL A 20 -13.70 6.67 -4.02
CA VAL A 20 -14.41 5.40 -4.21
C VAL A 20 -15.68 5.36 -3.35
N LEU A 21 -15.58 5.70 -2.07
CA LEU A 21 -16.74 5.72 -1.17
C LEU A 21 -17.78 6.76 -1.59
N ARG A 22 -17.35 7.95 -2.05
CA ARG A 22 -18.26 8.97 -2.59
C ARG A 22 -19.04 8.43 -3.78
N TYR A 23 -18.36 7.79 -4.74
CA TYR A 23 -19.04 7.19 -5.90
C TYR A 23 -20.04 6.12 -5.46
N LEU A 24 -19.63 5.19 -4.57
CA LEU A 24 -20.53 4.13 -4.11
C LEU A 24 -21.75 4.65 -3.34
N ALA A 25 -21.61 5.78 -2.64
CA ALA A 25 -22.71 6.38 -1.88
C ALA A 25 -23.67 7.22 -2.74
N THR A 26 -23.17 7.85 -3.81
CA THR A 26 -23.92 8.88 -4.56
C THR A 26 -24.16 8.57 -6.03
N GLY A 27 -23.40 7.64 -6.60
CA GLY A 27 -23.32 7.40 -8.06
C GLY A 27 -22.41 8.38 -8.81
N ASP A 28 -21.96 9.48 -8.17
CA ASP A 28 -21.20 10.53 -8.83
C ASP A 28 -19.68 10.39 -8.69
N GLY A 29 -18.95 10.81 -9.73
CA GLY A 29 -17.49 10.90 -9.69
C GLY A 29 -16.73 9.62 -10.03
N ALA A 30 -17.36 8.69 -10.76
CA ALA A 30 -16.76 7.43 -11.21
C ALA A 30 -15.39 7.63 -11.89
N ALA A 31 -15.28 8.64 -12.76
CA ALA A 31 -14.04 8.96 -13.46
C ALA A 31 -12.92 9.37 -12.50
N ALA A 32 -13.22 10.22 -11.50
CA ALA A 32 -12.23 10.65 -10.51
C ALA A 32 -11.76 9.47 -9.64
N ALA A 33 -12.68 8.61 -9.20
CA ALA A 33 -12.36 7.39 -8.46
C ALA A 33 -11.49 6.42 -9.30
N THR A 34 -11.83 6.25 -10.57
CA THR A 34 -11.06 5.40 -11.50
C THR A 34 -9.64 5.93 -11.68
N VAL A 35 -9.49 7.23 -11.95
CA VAL A 35 -8.18 7.88 -12.11
C VAL A 35 -7.36 7.76 -10.83
N SER A 36 -7.96 7.96 -9.66
CA SER A 36 -7.23 7.83 -8.38
C SER A 36 -6.78 6.39 -8.12
N ILE A 37 -7.58 5.38 -8.49
CA ILE A 37 -7.19 3.97 -8.42
C ILE A 37 -6.00 3.69 -9.33
N VAL A 38 -6.02 4.18 -10.58
CA VAL A 38 -4.90 4.00 -11.53
C VAL A 38 -3.62 4.64 -11.00
N ILE A 39 -3.69 5.88 -10.51
CA ILE A 39 -2.54 6.59 -9.91
C ILE A 39 -2.00 5.80 -8.71
N LYS A 40 -2.89 5.32 -7.82
CA LYS A 40 -2.50 4.48 -6.68
C LYS A 40 -1.81 3.20 -7.11
N THR A 41 -2.31 2.53 -8.16
CA THR A 41 -1.69 1.31 -8.70
C THR A 41 -0.28 1.57 -9.21
N ILE A 42 -0.06 2.67 -9.94
CA ILE A 42 1.27 3.06 -10.41
C ILE A 42 2.22 3.31 -9.23
N ALA A 43 1.76 4.03 -8.20
CA ALA A 43 2.54 4.26 -6.99
C ALA A 43 2.86 2.95 -6.24
N LEU A 44 1.94 1.97 -6.24
CA LEU A 44 2.14 0.65 -5.62
C LEU A 44 3.23 -0.14 -6.35
N TYR A 45 3.23 -0.12 -7.68
CA TYR A 45 4.33 -0.73 -8.44
C TYR A 45 5.66 -0.05 -8.17
N ALA A 46 5.69 1.29 -8.14
CA ALA A 46 6.92 2.03 -7.86
C ALA A 46 7.53 1.69 -6.48
N ILE A 47 6.70 1.66 -5.43
CA ILE A 47 7.18 1.32 -4.08
C ILE A 47 7.59 -0.15 -3.97
N MET A 48 6.89 -1.07 -4.65
CA MET A 48 7.25 -2.49 -4.69
C MET A 48 8.58 -2.72 -5.41
N ILE A 49 8.77 -2.11 -6.59
CA ILE A 49 10.01 -2.26 -7.37
C ILE A 49 11.18 -1.70 -6.56
N THR A 50 11.05 -0.48 -6.04
CA THR A 50 12.12 0.12 -5.24
C THR A 50 12.37 -0.63 -3.94
N GLY A 51 11.34 -1.20 -3.31
CA GLY A 51 11.48 -2.05 -2.12
C GLY A 51 12.19 -3.36 -2.38
N SER A 52 11.81 -4.07 -3.44
CA SER A 52 12.45 -5.34 -3.81
C SER A 52 13.92 -5.17 -4.21
N ILE A 53 14.28 -4.06 -4.87
CA ILE A 53 15.68 -3.69 -5.12
C ILE A 53 16.43 -3.49 -3.81
N TRP A 54 15.85 -2.76 -2.86
CA TRP A 54 16.46 -2.54 -1.55
C TRP A 54 16.66 -3.86 -0.79
N GLU A 55 15.66 -4.73 -0.75
CA GLU A 55 15.79 -6.05 -0.11
C GLU A 55 16.87 -6.90 -0.78
N LYS A 56 16.96 -6.85 -2.12
CA LYS A 56 18.01 -7.57 -2.84
C LYS A 56 19.41 -7.12 -2.45
N GLN A 57 19.61 -5.82 -2.26
CA GLN A 57 20.89 -5.24 -1.87
C GLN A 57 21.26 -5.56 -0.42
N VAL A 58 20.29 -5.57 0.51
CA VAL A 58 20.54 -5.77 1.94
C VAL A 58 20.58 -7.25 2.33
N PHE A 59 19.69 -8.07 1.78
CA PHE A 59 19.50 -9.47 2.20
C PHE A 59 19.85 -10.49 1.11
N GLY A 60 20.22 -10.05 -0.10
CA GLY A 60 20.54 -10.94 -1.22
C GLY A 60 19.32 -11.62 -1.87
N LYS A 61 18.09 -11.28 -1.45
CA LYS A 61 16.82 -11.84 -1.96
C LYS A 61 15.88 -10.70 -2.37
N TRP A 62 15.10 -10.90 -3.44
CA TRP A 62 14.25 -9.84 -4.00
C TRP A 62 13.03 -9.52 -3.14
N LEU A 63 12.40 -10.53 -2.54
CA LEU A 63 11.26 -10.44 -1.62
C LEU A 63 11.26 -11.70 -0.74
N PHE A 64 10.37 -11.75 0.24
CA PHE A 64 10.06 -12.90 1.08
C PHE A 64 11.21 -13.34 1.99
N VAL A 65 12.04 -12.39 2.44
CA VAL A 65 12.95 -12.68 3.54
C VAL A 65 12.15 -12.92 4.82
N PRO A 66 12.61 -13.76 5.76
CA PRO A 66 11.81 -14.13 6.95
C PRO A 66 11.29 -12.93 7.76
N ALA A 67 12.04 -11.82 7.79
CA ALA A 67 11.66 -10.60 8.50
C ALA A 67 10.52 -9.79 7.84
N PHE A 68 10.30 -9.97 6.53
CA PHE A 68 9.30 -9.23 5.73
C PHE A 68 8.25 -10.12 5.06
N PHE A 69 8.36 -11.44 5.22
CA PHE A 69 7.54 -12.43 4.51
C PHE A 69 6.04 -12.10 4.48
N TRP A 70 5.44 -11.80 5.64
CA TRP A 70 4.02 -11.49 5.70
C TRP A 70 3.66 -10.17 5.05
N GLU A 71 4.52 -9.15 5.14
CA GLU A 71 4.30 -7.88 4.44
C GLU A 71 4.35 -8.08 2.93
N ASP A 72 5.25 -8.93 2.45
CA ASP A 72 5.36 -9.26 1.02
C ASP A 72 4.14 -10.04 0.54
N VAL A 73 3.64 -11.00 1.30
CA VAL A 73 2.40 -11.74 0.97
C VAL A 73 1.23 -10.77 0.79
N PHE A 74 1.02 -9.86 1.76
CA PHE A 74 -0.08 -8.90 1.66
C PHE A 74 0.15 -7.85 0.57
N SER A 75 1.39 -7.40 0.37
CA SER A 75 1.71 -6.45 -0.69
C SER A 75 1.48 -7.05 -2.08
N MET A 76 1.82 -8.33 -2.26
CA MET A 76 1.52 -9.06 -3.49
C MET A 76 0.03 -9.26 -3.69
N LEU A 77 -0.75 -9.50 -2.63
CA LEU A 77 -2.21 -9.56 -2.73
C LEU A 77 -2.82 -8.20 -3.10
N VAL A 78 -2.35 -7.10 -2.48
CA VAL A 78 -2.76 -5.73 -2.84
C VAL A 78 -2.46 -5.46 -4.31
N LEU A 79 -1.26 -5.77 -4.79
CA LEU A 79 -0.88 -5.60 -6.19
C LEU A 79 -1.73 -6.47 -7.11
N ALA A 80 -1.99 -7.73 -6.76
CA ALA A 80 -2.81 -8.62 -7.55
C ALA A 80 -4.23 -8.08 -7.72
N LEU A 81 -4.86 -7.59 -6.65
CA LEU A 81 -6.20 -7.00 -6.70
C LEU A 81 -6.23 -5.70 -7.53
N HIS A 82 -5.22 -4.84 -7.38
CA HIS A 82 -5.07 -3.65 -8.20
C HIS A 82 -4.82 -3.98 -9.69
N THR A 83 -4.06 -5.04 -9.97
CA THR A 83 -3.82 -5.53 -11.34
C THR A 83 -5.12 -6.07 -11.93
N ALA A 84 -5.88 -6.85 -11.16
CA ALA A 84 -7.19 -7.35 -11.56
C ALA A 84 -8.16 -6.20 -11.86
N TYR A 85 -8.13 -5.12 -11.07
CA TYR A 85 -8.90 -3.91 -11.38
C TYR A 85 -8.51 -3.31 -12.73
N LEU A 86 -7.21 -3.16 -13.00
CA LEU A 86 -6.74 -2.60 -14.29
C LEU A 86 -7.12 -3.49 -15.48
N LEU A 87 -7.06 -4.81 -15.32
CA LEU A 87 -7.50 -5.77 -16.34
C LEU A 87 -9.00 -5.67 -16.59
N ALA A 88 -9.81 -5.62 -15.51
CA ALA A 88 -11.25 -5.44 -15.63
C ALA A 88 -11.60 -4.10 -16.32
N LEU A 89 -10.87 -3.03 -15.97
CA LEU A 89 -11.01 -1.73 -16.63
C LEU A 89 -10.64 -1.78 -18.12
N SER A 90 -9.52 -2.42 -18.49
CA SER A 90 -9.02 -2.39 -19.86
C SER A 90 -9.87 -3.18 -20.85
N VAL A 91 -10.50 -4.27 -20.39
CA VAL A 91 -11.39 -5.10 -21.23
C VAL A 91 -12.87 -4.78 -21.04
N GLY A 92 -13.21 -3.76 -20.24
CA GLY A 92 -14.60 -3.38 -19.94
C GLY A 92 -15.38 -4.45 -19.18
N TRP A 93 -14.70 -5.26 -18.36
CA TRP A 93 -15.34 -6.33 -17.60
C TRP A 93 -15.96 -5.80 -16.30
N GLY A 94 -17.24 -6.13 -16.11
CA GLY A 94 -18.01 -5.75 -14.94
C GLY A 94 -18.52 -4.32 -15.01
N THR A 95 -19.48 -3.99 -14.15
CA THR A 95 -19.95 -2.61 -14.02
C THR A 95 -18.88 -1.73 -13.37
N GLU A 96 -19.08 -0.41 -13.41
CA GLU A 96 -18.25 0.49 -12.59
C GLU A 96 -18.34 0.13 -11.10
N HIS A 97 -19.54 -0.16 -10.60
CA HIS A 97 -19.77 -0.58 -9.23
C HIS A 97 -18.95 -1.84 -8.86
N ASP A 98 -18.95 -2.87 -9.70
CA ASP A 98 -18.18 -4.11 -9.46
C ASP A 98 -16.68 -3.84 -9.36
N ARG A 99 -16.17 -2.98 -10.25
CA ARG A 99 -14.76 -2.56 -10.22
C ARG A 99 -14.44 -1.76 -8.95
N MET A 100 -15.34 -0.91 -8.47
CA MET A 100 -15.15 -0.17 -7.21
C MET A 100 -15.16 -1.08 -5.99
N LEU A 101 -15.98 -2.14 -5.98
CA LEU A 101 -15.92 -3.16 -4.93
C LEU A 101 -14.59 -3.92 -4.95
N LEU A 102 -14.05 -4.24 -6.14
CA LEU A 102 -12.72 -4.84 -6.27
C LEU A 102 -11.62 -3.90 -5.73
N ALA A 103 -11.72 -2.60 -6.00
CA ALA A 103 -10.81 -1.61 -5.41
C ALA A 103 -10.94 -1.54 -3.88
N LEU A 104 -12.17 -1.61 -3.32
CA LEU A 104 -12.37 -1.68 -1.87
C LEU A 104 -11.77 -2.93 -1.24
N ALA A 105 -11.85 -4.09 -1.92
CA ALA A 105 -11.18 -5.31 -1.45
C ALA A 105 -9.65 -5.09 -1.38
N ALA A 106 -9.05 -4.49 -2.41
CA ALA A 106 -7.63 -4.13 -2.40
C ALA A 106 -7.28 -3.17 -1.26
N TYR A 107 -8.17 -2.23 -0.95
CA TYR A 107 -8.00 -1.24 0.12
C TYR A 107 -8.09 -1.86 1.51
N ALA A 108 -8.99 -2.82 1.72
CA ALA A 108 -9.05 -3.59 2.94
C ALA A 108 -7.76 -4.39 3.15
N THR A 109 -7.21 -5.01 2.10
CA THR A 109 -5.91 -5.68 2.18
C THR A 109 -4.77 -4.69 2.47
N TYR A 110 -4.79 -3.51 1.84
CA TYR A 110 -3.78 -2.48 2.10
C TYR A 110 -3.80 -1.98 3.55
N ALA A 111 -4.98 -1.90 4.19
CA ALA A 111 -5.09 -1.51 5.59
C ALA A 111 -4.38 -2.50 6.54
N ILE A 112 -4.35 -3.80 6.19
CA ILE A 112 -3.56 -4.80 6.92
C ILE A 112 -2.06 -4.45 6.82
N ASN A 113 -1.58 -4.16 5.61
CA ASN A 113 -0.18 -3.80 5.38
C ASN A 113 0.23 -2.51 6.11
N ALA A 114 -0.63 -1.49 6.08
CA ALA A 114 -0.43 -0.25 6.85
C ALA A 114 -0.38 -0.51 8.37
N THR A 115 -1.23 -1.41 8.87
CA THR A 115 -1.22 -1.81 10.28
C THR A 115 0.10 -2.51 10.66
N GLN A 116 0.59 -3.42 9.83
CA GLN A 116 1.88 -4.09 10.03
C GLN A 116 3.02 -3.06 10.15
N PHE A 117 3.04 -2.07 9.26
CA PHE A 117 4.02 -0.98 9.29
C PHE A 117 3.95 -0.16 10.58
N LEU A 118 2.76 0.24 11.02
CA LEU A 118 2.57 1.00 12.27
C LEU A 118 3.01 0.21 13.51
N LEU A 119 2.72 -1.09 13.56
CA LEU A 119 3.15 -1.96 14.65
C LEU A 119 4.69 -2.08 14.70
N LYS A 120 5.35 -2.22 13.54
CA LYS A 120 6.83 -2.22 13.47
C LYS A 120 7.42 -0.89 13.92
N LEU A 121 6.85 0.25 13.50
CA LEU A 121 7.30 1.57 13.95
C LEU A 121 7.15 1.73 15.47
N ARG A 122 6.04 1.26 16.04
CA ARG A 122 5.82 1.27 17.49
C ARG A 122 6.84 0.41 18.22
N ALA A 123 7.11 -0.80 17.73
CA ALA A 123 8.11 -1.69 18.33
C ALA A 123 9.51 -1.06 18.32
N ALA A 124 9.92 -0.45 17.20
CA ALA A 124 11.21 0.24 17.10
C ALA A 124 11.35 1.41 18.09
N ARG A 125 10.26 2.19 18.31
CA ARG A 125 10.24 3.26 19.31
C ARG A 125 10.39 2.73 20.74
N LEU A 126 9.74 1.61 21.06
CA LEU A 126 9.81 0.99 22.41
C LEU A 126 11.17 0.36 22.70
N GLN A 127 11.89 -0.09 21.67
CA GLN A 127 13.24 -0.66 21.78
C GLN A 127 14.35 0.39 21.86
N THR A 128 14.03 1.68 21.75
CA THR A 128 15.01 2.76 21.95
C THR A 128 15.02 3.12 23.45
N PRO A 129 15.97 2.61 24.27
CA PRO A 129 16.10 3.09 25.64
C PRO A 129 16.39 4.59 25.64
N PRO A 130 15.98 5.36 26.68
CA PRO A 130 16.46 6.73 26.84
C PRO A 130 17.99 6.66 26.84
N SER A 131 18.61 7.22 25.81
CA SER A 131 20.05 7.25 25.66
C SER A 131 20.67 7.82 26.93
N SER A 132 21.50 6.99 27.58
CA SER A 132 22.39 7.29 28.68
C SER A 132 23.40 8.37 28.28
N ILE A 133 22.94 9.61 28.13
CA ILE A 133 23.78 10.81 27.91
C ILE A 133 24.54 11.19 29.19
N ALA A 134 24.31 10.51 30.32
CA ALA A 134 24.87 10.85 31.62
C ALA A 134 25.95 9.86 32.14
N MET A 135 26.95 9.50 31.33
CA MET A 135 28.12 8.76 31.84
C MET A 135 29.47 9.18 31.22
N ALA A 136 29.57 10.42 30.75
CA ALA A 136 30.84 11.04 30.39
C ALA A 136 30.76 12.56 30.61
N ALA A 137 30.83 12.99 31.87
CA ALA A 137 31.16 14.35 32.27
C ALA A 137 31.89 14.31 33.62
#